data_AF-A0A960F3U9-F1
#
_entry.id   AF-A0A960F3U9-F1
#
_cell.length_a   1.000
_cell.length_b   1.000
_cell.length_c   1.000
_cell.angle_alpha   90.00
_cell.angle_beta   90.00
_cell.angle_gamma   90.00
#
_symmetry.space_group_name_H-M   'P 1'
#
loop_
_entity.id
_entity.type
_entity.pdbx_description
1 polymer ?
#
loop_
_entity_poly.entity_id
_entity_poly.type
_entity_poly.pdbx_seq_one_letter_code
_entity_poly.pdbx_strand_id
1 'polypeptide(L)'
;MLASLADAAPTGHGGADVVWRMAAGAVVPLLTVYARRWAWFVLVAGTAVAGQGWMVVFVAAALGLTLAAAFRFERRRWMGAVVGALAVQVLLRGVTYWFLGAPTVVSLLVCIPILVSGLRNGPRRLQAAAGGLALVLSLAAVALTVTTTVSALQAKDRITRGLDLAEEAVDLARDGDTSAASQLLQAAEAEFDAVAADLGKPWTAPAQAVPVLGQHSGALRDLSRQAARVAGAASDVLGRLDPDELTLDAGAIDLRVVRGLQAPMSDLVAELDRSITEIDAAQNQWLVSIARDRLVEARDELASNVGDVRDANDLLDIVPGLFGGDGERRYLVLFVTPAESRASGGFAGNWAELTARDGQLNVTAVGRGNDLNALVADLPQGVPIDPEYLSLHAAYSPNRFFQNITASPDFPTVAGAAAVFYETATGRPVDGVVSLDASALAALLELTGPVTIDGLRLGADNVEQWVLRDQYVQFDDDEDGREAVLNGLVVAAFDQFTTTSLPSPWRLSEVLGPVVRRGELVFVAFDEA
;
A
#
# COMPACT_ATOMS: atom_id res chain seq x y z
N MET A 1 -31.22 20.03 28.46
CA MET A 1 -29.85 20.03 29.01
C MET A 1 -29.30 18.61 29.17
N LEU A 2 -29.87 17.70 29.98
CA LEU A 2 -29.30 16.34 30.13
C LEU A 2 -29.17 15.53 28.81
N ALA A 3 -30.05 15.77 27.83
CA ALA A 3 -30.00 15.11 26.52
C ALA A 3 -28.78 15.51 25.66
N SER A 4 -28.26 16.74 25.79
CA SER A 4 -27.09 17.18 24.99
C SER A 4 -25.78 16.54 25.43
N LEU A 5 -25.76 15.88 26.59
CA LEU A 5 -24.61 15.14 27.15
C LEU A 5 -24.67 13.64 26.84
N ALA A 6 -25.53 13.20 25.92
CA ALA A 6 -25.60 11.81 25.47
C ALA A 6 -24.66 11.57 24.29
N ASP A 7 -24.07 10.39 24.16
CA ASP A 7 -23.03 10.10 23.16
C ASP A 7 -23.55 9.85 21.74
N ALA A 8 -24.86 9.98 21.52
CA ALA A 8 -25.47 9.82 20.20
C ALA A 8 -24.94 10.86 19.21
N ALA A 9 -24.25 10.38 18.16
CA ALA A 9 -23.70 11.17 17.06
C ALA A 9 -24.24 10.71 15.68
N PRO A 10 -25.57 10.83 15.44
CA PRO A 10 -26.20 10.28 14.23
C PRO A 10 -25.75 10.93 12.92
N THR A 11 -25.24 12.16 12.98
CA THR A 11 -24.75 12.91 11.80
C THR A 11 -23.21 12.90 11.70
N GLY A 12 -22.50 12.67 12.80
CA GLY A 12 -21.04 12.77 12.87
C GLY A 12 -20.53 14.20 13.07
N HIS A 13 -21.44 15.20 12.99
CA HIS A 13 -21.11 16.60 13.20
C HIS A 13 -21.58 17.06 14.58
N GLY A 14 -20.61 17.37 15.45
CA GLY A 14 -20.87 17.69 16.86
C GLY A 14 -21.96 18.76 17.06
N GLY A 15 -21.97 19.83 16.26
CA GLY A 15 -22.99 20.88 16.32
C GLY A 15 -24.40 20.40 15.98
N ALA A 16 -24.56 19.65 14.88
CA ALA A 16 -25.84 19.12 14.44
C ALA A 16 -26.36 18.04 15.40
N ASP A 17 -25.47 17.19 15.90
CA ASP A 17 -25.81 16.13 16.86
C ASP A 17 -26.30 16.70 18.19
N VAL A 18 -25.74 17.82 18.66
CA VAL A 18 -26.27 18.52 19.85
C VAL A 18 -27.70 19.00 19.62
N VAL A 19 -28.00 19.56 18.44
CA VAL A 19 -29.34 20.04 18.09
C VAL A 19 -30.33 18.88 18.05
N TRP A 20 -29.98 17.76 17.40
CA TRP A 20 -30.82 16.56 17.36
C TRP A 20 -31.11 15.99 18.75
N ARG A 21 -30.09 15.88 19.60
CA ARG A 21 -30.23 15.45 21.00
C ARG A 21 -31.15 16.37 21.80
N MET A 22 -31.00 17.69 21.65
CA MET A 22 -31.86 18.66 22.33
C MET A 22 -33.31 18.63 21.82
N ALA A 23 -33.51 18.50 20.51
CA ALA A 23 -34.83 18.40 19.89
C ALA A 23 -35.57 17.15 20.39
N ALA A 24 -34.92 15.98 20.40
CA ALA A 24 -35.48 14.75 20.96
C ALA A 24 -35.85 14.92 22.44
N GLY A 25 -34.95 15.55 23.21
CA GLY A 25 -35.16 15.88 24.63
C GLY A 25 -36.29 16.86 24.93
N ALA A 26 -36.78 17.62 23.95
CA ALA A 26 -37.88 18.57 24.11
C ALA A 26 -39.20 18.03 23.54
N VAL A 27 -39.18 17.44 22.35
CA VAL A 27 -40.37 17.02 21.60
C VAL A 27 -41.02 15.80 22.24
N VAL A 28 -40.25 14.77 22.57
CA VAL A 28 -40.81 13.51 23.10
C VAL A 28 -41.49 13.73 24.46
N PRO A 29 -40.90 14.44 25.45
CA PRO A 29 -41.59 14.74 26.70
C PRO A 29 -42.87 15.55 26.48
N LEU A 30 -42.82 16.58 25.63
CA LEU A 30 -43.95 17.44 25.33
C LEU A 30 -45.13 16.65 24.72
N LEU A 31 -44.86 15.78 23.75
CA LEU A 31 -45.90 14.94 23.14
C LEU A 31 -46.42 13.85 24.07
N THR A 32 -45.56 13.33 24.96
CA THR A 32 -45.96 12.35 25.97
C THR A 32 -47.02 12.91 26.93
N VAL A 33 -46.99 14.22 27.25
CA VAL A 33 -48.03 14.88 28.06
C VAL A 33 -49.43 14.69 27.46
N TYR A 34 -49.55 14.80 26.13
CA TYR A 34 -50.82 14.76 25.42
C TYR A 34 -51.23 13.35 24.99
N ALA A 35 -50.27 12.42 24.89
CA ALA A 35 -50.52 11.04 24.48
C ALA A 35 -51.44 10.25 25.44
N ARG A 36 -52.13 9.24 24.89
CA ARG A 36 -52.94 8.27 25.66
C ARG A 36 -52.04 7.30 26.43
N ARG A 37 -52.56 6.79 27.57
CA ARG A 37 -51.83 5.90 28.50
C ARG A 37 -51.19 4.68 27.83
N TRP A 38 -51.87 4.06 26.87
CA TRP A 38 -51.33 2.90 26.16
C TRP A 38 -50.02 3.24 25.42
N ALA A 39 -49.87 4.47 24.92
CA ALA A 39 -48.64 4.91 24.25
C ALA A 39 -47.48 5.11 25.24
N TRP A 40 -47.76 5.43 26.52
CA TRP A 40 -46.73 5.47 27.56
C TRP A 40 -46.20 4.07 27.86
N PHE A 41 -47.08 3.06 27.91
CA PHE A 41 -46.66 1.66 28.09
C PHE A 41 -45.79 1.17 26.92
N VAL A 42 -46.16 1.50 25.68
CA VAL A 42 -45.36 1.14 24.50
C VAL A 42 -43.99 1.83 24.54
N LEU A 43 -43.94 3.11 24.92
CA LEU A 43 -42.68 3.84 25.07
C LEU A 43 -41.77 3.18 26.12
N VAL A 44 -42.30 2.94 27.32
CA VAL A 44 -41.54 2.37 28.43
C VAL A 44 -41.09 0.93 28.11
N ALA A 45 -41.97 0.11 27.54
CA ALA A 45 -41.63 -1.25 27.12
C ALA A 45 -40.51 -1.24 26.05
N GLY A 46 -40.59 -0.35 25.07
CA GLY A 46 -39.53 -0.17 24.08
C GLY A 46 -38.20 0.26 24.69
N THR A 47 -38.22 1.20 25.64
CA THR A 47 -37.01 1.60 26.37
C THR A 47 -36.47 0.54 27.30
N ALA A 48 -37.30 -0.39 27.79
CA ALA A 48 -36.85 -1.51 28.61
C ALA A 48 -36.02 -2.52 27.80
N VAL A 49 -36.36 -2.71 26.52
CA VAL A 49 -35.56 -3.49 25.59
C VAL A 49 -34.23 -2.79 25.28
N ALA A 50 -34.23 -1.46 25.23
CA ALA A 50 -33.05 -0.63 24.97
C ALA A 50 -32.25 -0.21 26.22
N GLY A 51 -32.66 -0.61 27.41
CA GLY A 51 -32.02 -0.20 28.66
C GLY A 51 -30.99 -1.21 29.12
N GLN A 52 -29.71 -0.83 29.15
CA GLN A 52 -28.63 -1.66 29.71
C GLN A 52 -27.86 -0.94 30.82
N GLY A 53 -27.22 -1.71 31.71
CA GLY A 53 -26.45 -1.18 32.82
C GLY A 53 -27.27 -0.28 33.76
N TRP A 54 -26.73 0.90 34.09
CA TRP A 54 -27.36 1.83 35.02
C TRP A 54 -28.64 2.49 34.48
N MET A 55 -28.88 2.43 33.17
CA MET A 55 -30.06 3.03 32.52
C MET A 55 -31.37 2.31 32.89
N VAL A 56 -31.28 1.08 33.41
CA VAL A 56 -32.42 0.33 33.94
C VAL A 56 -33.13 1.10 35.07
N VAL A 57 -32.40 1.96 35.81
CA VAL A 57 -32.99 2.83 36.84
C VAL A 57 -33.99 3.81 36.23
N PHE A 58 -33.68 4.39 35.07
CA PHE A 58 -34.60 5.28 34.36
C PHE A 58 -35.82 4.55 33.81
N VAL A 59 -35.62 3.34 33.27
CA VAL A 59 -36.71 2.47 32.81
C VAL A 59 -37.64 2.12 33.97
N ALA A 60 -37.10 1.70 35.12
CA ALA A 60 -37.87 1.34 36.30
C ALA A 60 -38.66 2.54 36.87
N ALA A 61 -38.04 3.72 36.93
CA ALA A 61 -38.71 4.95 37.35
C ALA A 61 -39.85 5.36 36.40
N ALA A 62 -39.61 5.26 35.08
CA ALA A 62 -40.62 5.52 34.08
C ALA A 62 -41.79 4.52 34.18
N LEU A 63 -41.48 3.23 34.34
CA LEU A 63 -42.46 2.16 34.52
C LEU A 63 -43.33 2.38 35.76
N GLY A 64 -42.72 2.69 36.90
CA GLY A 64 -43.42 3.00 38.14
C GLY A 64 -44.38 4.17 38.00
N LEU A 65 -43.98 5.24 37.29
CA LEU A 65 -44.84 6.39 37.00
C LEU A 65 -46.01 6.02 36.07
N THR A 66 -45.78 5.22 35.02
CA THR A 66 -46.85 4.70 34.16
C THR A 66 -47.86 3.85 34.92
N LEU A 67 -47.38 2.95 35.79
CA LEU A 67 -48.24 2.10 36.61
C LEU A 67 -49.03 2.94 37.62
N ALA A 68 -48.39 3.90 38.30
CA ALA A 68 -49.08 4.81 39.21
C ALA A 68 -50.19 5.61 38.52
N ALA A 69 -49.95 6.09 37.29
CA ALA A 69 -50.95 6.79 36.49
C ALA A 69 -52.11 5.89 36.02
N ALA A 70 -51.86 4.58 35.87
CA ALA A 70 -52.87 3.59 35.52
C ALA A 70 -53.74 3.23 36.74
N PHE A 71 -53.13 2.94 37.90
CA PHE A 71 -53.83 2.49 39.11
C PHE A 71 -54.61 3.59 39.83
N ARG A 72 -54.08 4.81 39.91
CA ARG A 72 -54.74 5.90 40.65
C ARG A 72 -55.81 6.64 39.83
N PHE A 73 -56.00 6.29 38.57
CA PHE A 73 -56.87 6.99 37.59
C PHE A 73 -56.60 8.51 37.41
N GLU A 74 -55.70 9.13 38.17
CA GLU A 74 -55.30 10.53 38.02
C GLU A 74 -54.32 10.73 36.86
N ARG A 75 -54.72 11.54 35.86
CA ARG A 75 -53.83 11.95 34.75
C ARG A 75 -53.24 13.32 35.04
N ARG A 76 -52.03 13.36 35.59
CA ARG A 76 -51.28 14.62 35.77
C ARG A 76 -50.31 14.84 34.61
N ARG A 77 -50.33 16.06 34.05
CA ARG A 77 -49.51 16.42 32.88
C ARG A 77 -48.00 16.26 33.13
N TRP A 78 -47.54 16.58 34.34
CA TRP A 78 -46.13 16.44 34.72
C TRP A 78 -45.65 14.98 34.69
N MET A 79 -46.50 13.99 34.99
CA MET A 79 -46.11 12.57 34.98
C MET A 79 -45.75 12.12 33.56
N GLY A 80 -46.52 12.54 32.55
CA GLY A 80 -46.22 12.25 31.14
C GLY A 80 -44.92 12.90 30.68
N ALA A 81 -44.66 14.15 31.11
CA ALA A 81 -43.40 14.82 30.81
C ALA A 81 -42.18 14.09 31.39
N VAL A 82 -42.28 13.63 32.64
CA VAL A 82 -41.19 12.87 33.31
C VAL A 82 -40.98 11.51 32.64
N VAL A 83 -42.05 10.76 32.34
CA VAL A 83 -41.95 9.47 31.62
C VAL A 83 -41.26 9.66 30.27
N GLY A 84 -41.68 10.67 29.49
CA GLY A 84 -41.04 10.96 28.21
C GLY A 84 -39.58 11.42 28.35
N ALA A 85 -39.24 12.22 29.37
CA ALA A 85 -37.88 12.68 29.60
C ALA A 85 -36.93 11.54 29.99
N LEU A 86 -37.38 10.62 30.85
CA LEU A 86 -36.63 9.43 31.23
C LEU A 86 -36.44 8.48 30.04
N ALA A 87 -37.49 8.25 29.27
CA ALA A 87 -37.41 7.39 28.09
C ALA A 87 -36.43 7.93 27.03
N VAL A 88 -36.41 9.24 26.76
CA VAL A 88 -35.44 9.83 25.82
C VAL A 88 -34.00 9.64 26.28
N GLN A 89 -33.71 9.74 27.59
CA GLN A 89 -32.35 9.49 28.08
C GLN A 89 -31.93 8.04 27.81
N VAL A 90 -32.85 7.09 27.94
CA VAL A 90 -32.57 5.68 27.62
C VAL A 90 -32.39 5.49 26.11
N LEU A 91 -33.20 6.12 25.26
CA LEU A 91 -33.07 6.00 23.80
C LEU A 91 -31.82 6.68 23.24
N LEU A 92 -31.41 7.85 23.78
CA LEU A 92 -30.21 8.58 23.33
C LEU A 92 -28.90 7.98 23.84
N ARG A 93 -28.95 7.16 24.89
CA ARG A 93 -27.77 6.55 25.51
C ARG A 93 -27.77 5.02 25.40
N GLY A 94 -28.83 4.43 24.87
CA GLY A 94 -28.99 2.98 24.72
C GLY A 94 -27.97 2.38 23.77
N VAL A 95 -27.59 1.13 24.04
CA VAL A 95 -26.51 0.41 23.35
C VAL A 95 -26.98 -0.15 22.00
N THR A 96 -26.05 -0.39 21.08
CA THR A 96 -26.27 -1.07 19.80
C THR A 96 -26.73 -2.53 19.99
N TYR A 97 -27.83 -2.93 19.36
CA TYR A 97 -28.29 -4.34 19.29
C TYR A 97 -28.45 -4.77 17.83
N TRP A 98 -28.18 -6.05 17.55
CA TRP A 98 -28.40 -6.72 16.25
C TRP A 98 -27.61 -6.21 15.05
N PHE A 99 -27.99 -5.08 14.48
CA PHE A 99 -27.38 -4.53 13.27
C PHE A 99 -27.32 -3.01 13.32
N LEU A 100 -26.44 -2.48 12.50
CA LEU A 100 -26.15 -1.07 12.35
C LEU A 100 -27.43 -0.28 12.00
N GLY A 101 -27.89 0.60 12.89
CA GLY A 101 -29.14 1.35 12.71
C GLY A 101 -30.37 0.80 13.43
N ALA A 102 -30.32 -0.42 14.00
CA ALA A 102 -31.44 -0.98 14.77
C ALA A 102 -31.85 -0.09 15.97
N PRO A 103 -30.94 0.55 16.75
CA PRO A 103 -31.35 1.45 17.83
C PRO A 103 -32.15 2.65 17.34
N THR A 104 -31.80 3.20 16.17
CA THR A 104 -32.51 4.33 15.55
C THR A 104 -33.89 3.90 15.06
N VAL A 105 -33.99 2.74 14.41
CA VAL A 105 -35.26 2.17 13.95
C VAL A 105 -36.17 1.84 15.13
N VAL A 106 -35.62 1.20 16.17
CA VAL A 106 -36.35 0.89 17.41
C VAL A 106 -36.78 2.18 18.09
N SER A 107 -35.90 3.18 18.24
CA SER A 107 -36.25 4.48 18.83
C SER A 107 -37.38 5.17 18.05
N LEU A 108 -37.33 5.16 16.72
CA LEU A 108 -38.40 5.69 15.87
C LEU A 108 -39.70 4.93 16.08
N LEU A 109 -39.67 3.59 15.99
CA LEU A 109 -40.84 2.73 16.18
C LEU A 109 -41.49 2.90 17.56
N VAL A 110 -40.66 3.03 18.60
CA VAL A 110 -41.09 3.23 19.99
C VAL A 110 -41.67 4.63 20.20
N CYS A 111 -41.16 5.65 19.49
CA CYS A 111 -41.69 7.01 19.54
C CYS A 111 -42.93 7.25 18.67
N ILE A 112 -43.17 6.50 17.59
CA ILE A 112 -44.32 6.67 16.68
C ILE A 112 -45.67 6.69 17.43
N PRO A 113 -45.98 5.74 18.33
CA PRO A 113 -47.21 5.76 19.11
C PRO A 113 -47.40 7.03 19.93
N ILE A 114 -46.31 7.54 20.53
CA ILE A 114 -46.33 8.79 21.30
C ILE A 114 -46.52 9.99 20.38
N LEU A 115 -45.84 10.03 19.25
CA LEU A 115 -45.98 11.08 18.24
C LEU A 115 -47.42 11.16 17.72
N VAL A 116 -47.97 10.05 17.25
CA VAL A 116 -49.33 9.97 16.69
C VAL A 116 -50.38 10.27 17.77
N SER A 117 -50.26 9.67 18.95
CA SER A 117 -51.21 9.85 20.04
C SER A 117 -51.13 11.24 20.65
N GLY A 118 -49.91 11.77 20.85
CA GLY A 118 -49.68 13.11 21.37
C GLY A 118 -50.20 14.20 20.45
N LEU A 119 -49.97 14.08 19.14
CA LEU A 119 -50.46 15.03 18.15
C LEU A 119 -51.98 14.97 18.00
N ARG A 120 -52.58 13.77 17.90
CA ARG A 120 -54.05 13.62 17.76
C ARG A 120 -54.83 14.14 18.95
N ASN A 121 -54.28 14.06 20.17
CA ASN A 121 -54.96 14.50 21.40
C ASN A 121 -54.48 15.88 21.89
N GLY A 122 -53.54 16.52 21.19
CA GLY A 122 -53.02 17.85 21.53
C GLY A 122 -53.96 19.00 21.07
N PRO A 123 -53.67 20.25 21.51
CA PRO A 123 -54.45 21.41 21.08
C PRO A 123 -54.30 21.69 19.58
N ARG A 124 -55.32 22.28 18.93
CA ARG A 124 -55.32 22.60 17.49
C ARG A 124 -54.08 23.39 17.03
N ARG A 125 -53.54 24.28 17.89
CA ARG A 125 -52.29 25.02 17.63
C ARG A 125 -51.06 24.09 17.51
N LEU A 126 -50.99 23.05 18.33
CA LEU A 126 -49.93 22.03 18.27
C LEU A 126 -50.06 21.19 17.00
N GLN A 127 -51.29 20.82 16.62
CA GLN A 127 -51.55 20.07 15.39
C GLN A 127 -51.20 20.87 14.12
N ALA A 128 -51.58 22.15 14.07
CA ALA A 128 -51.24 23.04 12.97
C ALA A 128 -49.72 23.31 12.90
N ALA A 129 -49.07 23.56 14.05
CA ALA A 129 -47.62 23.74 14.11
C ALA A 129 -46.87 22.46 13.70
N ALA A 130 -47.33 21.28 14.13
CA ALA A 130 -46.75 20.01 13.74
C ALA A 130 -46.98 19.67 12.26
N GLY A 131 -48.17 19.98 11.72
CA GLY A 131 -48.45 19.81 10.29
C GLY A 131 -47.62 20.73 9.41
N GLY A 132 -47.46 22.01 9.82
CA GLY A 132 -46.57 22.95 9.15
C GLY A 132 -45.11 22.55 9.23
N LEU A 133 -44.64 22.13 10.42
CA LEU A 133 -43.28 21.63 10.60
C LEU A 133 -43.04 20.35 9.78
N ALA A 134 -44.00 19.42 9.75
CA ALA A 134 -43.90 18.21 8.95
C ALA A 134 -43.80 18.55 7.45
N LEU A 135 -44.62 19.48 6.95
CA LEU A 135 -44.55 19.94 5.56
C LEU A 135 -43.19 20.57 5.23
N VAL A 136 -42.68 21.45 6.11
CA VAL A 136 -41.36 22.08 5.94
C VAL A 136 -40.25 21.03 5.96
N LEU A 137 -40.29 20.08 6.90
CA LEU A 137 -39.31 18.99 6.97
C LEU A 137 -39.41 18.06 5.76
N SER A 138 -40.61 17.78 5.24
CA SER A 138 -40.79 16.98 4.02
C SER A 138 -40.27 17.70 2.78
N LEU A 139 -40.56 19.00 2.63
CA LEU A 139 -40.02 19.80 1.52
C LEU A 139 -38.51 19.94 1.60
N ALA A 140 -37.98 20.17 2.81
CA ALA A 140 -36.54 20.18 3.06
C ALA A 140 -35.94 18.82 2.72
N ALA A 141 -36.53 17.72 3.17
CA ALA A 141 -36.08 16.36 2.87
C ALA A 141 -36.05 16.09 1.35
N VAL A 142 -37.10 16.47 0.61
CA VAL A 142 -37.13 16.32 -0.86
C VAL A 142 -36.04 17.17 -1.52
N ALA A 143 -35.88 18.43 -1.13
CA ALA A 143 -34.84 19.30 -1.67
C ALA A 143 -33.42 18.77 -1.35
N LEU A 144 -33.24 18.25 -0.13
CA LEU A 144 -32.02 17.58 0.32
C LEU A 144 -31.74 16.31 -0.48
N THR A 145 -32.74 15.44 -0.67
CA THR A 145 -32.60 14.22 -1.47
C THR A 145 -32.26 14.53 -2.92
N VAL A 146 -32.91 15.52 -3.54
CA VAL A 146 -32.61 15.91 -4.92
C VAL A 146 -31.19 16.46 -5.03
N THR A 147 -30.77 17.34 -4.12
CA THR A 147 -29.42 17.92 -4.14
C THR A 147 -28.35 16.87 -3.85
N THR A 148 -28.54 16.00 -2.86
CA THR A 148 -27.59 14.92 -2.56
C THR A 148 -27.54 13.87 -3.65
N THR A 149 -28.65 13.53 -4.30
CA THR A 149 -28.67 12.58 -5.42
C THR A 149 -27.91 13.13 -6.62
N VAL A 150 -28.11 14.41 -6.97
CA VAL A 150 -27.37 15.05 -8.06
C VAL A 150 -25.88 15.12 -7.73
N SER A 151 -25.52 15.56 -6.51
CA SER A 151 -24.11 15.59 -6.08
C SER A 151 -23.48 14.20 -6.01
N ALA A 152 -24.22 13.18 -5.60
CA ALA A 152 -23.73 11.80 -5.53
C ALA A 152 -23.52 11.20 -6.93
N LEU A 153 -24.41 11.48 -7.89
CA LEU A 153 -24.24 11.05 -9.29
C LEU A 153 -23.03 11.74 -9.94
N GLN A 154 -22.90 13.06 -9.75
CA GLN A 154 -21.73 13.80 -10.24
C GLN A 154 -20.43 13.32 -9.57
N ALA A 155 -20.45 13.07 -8.26
CA ALA A 155 -19.31 12.53 -7.55
C ALA A 155 -18.93 11.15 -8.07
N LYS A 156 -19.90 10.27 -8.31
CA LYS A 156 -19.66 8.94 -8.86
C LYS A 156 -18.95 9.03 -10.22
N ASP A 157 -19.49 9.80 -11.17
CA ASP A 157 -18.93 9.88 -12.53
C ASP A 157 -17.52 10.51 -12.54
N ARG A 158 -17.23 11.42 -11.60
CA ARG A 158 -15.89 12.01 -11.45
C ARG A 158 -14.92 11.04 -10.77
N ILE A 159 -15.34 10.33 -9.74
CA ILE A 159 -14.52 9.32 -9.06
C ILE A 159 -14.15 8.21 -10.03
N THR A 160 -15.13 7.69 -10.80
CA THR A 160 -14.85 6.66 -11.81
C THR A 160 -13.85 7.17 -12.84
N ARG A 161 -14.04 8.39 -13.38
CA ARG A 161 -13.06 8.98 -14.30
C ARG A 161 -11.68 9.17 -13.67
N GLY A 162 -11.60 9.63 -12.41
CA GLY A 162 -10.33 9.77 -11.70
C GLY A 162 -9.61 8.44 -11.48
N LEU A 163 -10.36 7.37 -11.18
CA LEU A 163 -9.81 6.02 -11.06
C LEU A 163 -9.33 5.49 -12.42
N ASP A 164 -10.14 5.63 -13.48
CA ASP A 164 -9.77 5.20 -14.84
C ASP A 164 -8.49 5.92 -15.30
N LEU A 165 -8.38 7.23 -15.04
CA LEU A 165 -7.18 8.02 -15.35
C LEU A 165 -5.95 7.58 -14.54
N ALA A 166 -6.13 7.24 -13.26
CA ALA A 166 -5.04 6.76 -12.41
C ALA A 166 -4.56 5.36 -12.83
N GLU A 167 -5.48 4.46 -13.21
CA GLU A 167 -5.16 3.14 -13.74
C GLU A 167 -4.38 3.24 -15.06
N GLU A 168 -4.87 4.05 -16.00
CA GLU A 168 -4.19 4.31 -17.27
C GLU A 168 -2.81 4.96 -17.05
N ALA A 169 -2.66 5.84 -16.05
CA ALA A 169 -1.38 6.42 -15.70
C ALA A 169 -0.37 5.38 -15.17
N VAL A 170 -0.81 4.41 -14.37
CA VAL A 170 0.05 3.33 -13.87
C VAL A 170 0.53 2.46 -15.03
N ASP A 171 -0.33 2.15 -15.99
CA ASP A 171 0.04 1.37 -17.17
C ASP A 171 1.05 2.13 -18.05
N LEU A 172 0.82 3.43 -18.30
CA LEU A 172 1.79 4.26 -19.03
C LEU A 172 3.13 4.38 -18.28
N ALA A 173 3.12 4.50 -16.95
CA ALA A 173 4.33 4.55 -16.16
C ALA A 173 5.14 3.24 -16.25
N ARG A 174 4.46 2.09 -16.31
CA ARG A 174 5.09 0.77 -16.54
C ARG A 174 5.71 0.65 -17.93
N ASP A 175 5.04 1.22 -18.93
CA ASP A 175 5.53 1.28 -20.31
C ASP A 175 6.66 2.31 -20.51
N GLY A 176 6.95 3.12 -19.49
CA GLY A 176 8.03 4.11 -19.49
C GLY A 176 7.62 5.52 -19.92
N ASP A 177 6.34 5.76 -20.22
CA ASP A 177 5.82 7.09 -20.57
C ASP A 177 5.43 7.88 -19.30
N THR A 178 6.44 8.27 -18.52
CA THR A 178 6.26 9.00 -17.25
C THR A 178 5.61 10.38 -17.45
N SER A 179 5.84 11.00 -18.62
CA SER A 179 5.29 12.31 -18.97
C SER A 179 3.78 12.24 -19.21
N ALA A 180 3.31 11.26 -19.99
CA ALA A 180 1.88 11.06 -20.19
C ALA A 180 1.20 10.57 -18.90
N ALA A 181 1.86 9.66 -18.16
CA ALA A 181 1.37 9.18 -16.86
C ALA A 181 1.21 10.33 -15.84
N SER A 182 2.19 11.24 -15.74
CA SER A 182 2.10 12.43 -14.87
C SER A 182 0.90 13.32 -15.24
N GLN A 183 0.66 13.54 -16.54
CA GLN A 183 -0.50 14.33 -17.00
C GLN A 183 -1.84 13.68 -16.64
N LEU A 184 -1.95 12.35 -16.77
CA LEU A 184 -3.15 11.61 -16.37
C LEU A 184 -3.36 11.64 -14.85
N LEU A 185 -2.29 11.55 -14.04
CA LEU A 185 -2.38 11.71 -12.59
C LEU A 185 -2.82 13.13 -12.18
N GLN A 186 -2.35 14.18 -12.86
CA GLN A 186 -2.85 15.55 -12.64
C GLN A 186 -4.32 15.68 -12.98
N ALA A 187 -4.78 15.02 -14.05
CA ALA A 187 -6.18 15.00 -14.42
C ALA A 187 -7.03 14.22 -13.38
N ALA A 188 -6.51 13.10 -12.87
CA ALA A 188 -7.13 12.33 -11.80
C ALA A 188 -7.23 13.15 -10.50
N GLU A 189 -6.13 13.80 -10.09
CA GLU A 189 -6.09 14.73 -8.97
C GLU A 189 -7.20 15.78 -9.09
N ALA A 190 -7.31 16.44 -10.24
CA ALA A 190 -8.32 17.47 -10.48
C ALA A 190 -9.76 16.95 -10.38
N GLU A 191 -10.04 15.72 -10.82
CA GLU A 191 -11.38 15.12 -10.68
C GLU A 191 -11.70 14.79 -9.22
N PHE A 192 -10.75 14.24 -8.46
CA PHE A 192 -10.92 13.95 -7.05
C PHE A 192 -11.08 15.22 -6.21
N ASP A 193 -10.27 16.25 -6.47
CA ASP A 193 -10.36 17.54 -5.80
C ASP A 193 -11.68 18.24 -6.09
N ALA A 194 -12.18 18.14 -7.32
CA ALA A 194 -13.49 18.67 -7.68
C ALA A 194 -14.61 18.02 -6.85
N VAL A 195 -14.55 16.70 -6.60
CA VAL A 195 -15.51 16.01 -5.72
C VAL A 195 -15.39 16.48 -4.27
N ALA A 196 -14.17 16.58 -3.75
CA ALA A 196 -13.94 17.05 -2.39
C ALA A 196 -14.41 18.50 -2.17
N ALA A 197 -14.26 19.35 -3.19
CA ALA A 197 -14.74 20.73 -3.21
C ALA A 197 -16.27 20.80 -3.34
N ASP A 198 -16.88 20.02 -4.24
CA ASP A 198 -18.33 19.92 -4.46
C ASP A 198 -19.08 19.52 -3.19
N LEU A 199 -18.57 18.51 -2.48
CA LEU A 199 -19.12 18.06 -1.20
C LEU A 199 -18.87 19.04 -0.05
N GLY A 200 -17.91 19.96 -0.21
CA GLY A 200 -17.52 20.94 0.80
C GLY A 200 -18.20 22.30 0.72
N LYS A 201 -19.01 22.53 -0.31
CA LYS A 201 -19.66 23.84 -0.53
C LYS A 201 -20.71 24.18 0.53
N PRO A 202 -20.95 25.46 0.85
CA PRO A 202 -21.86 25.85 1.93
C PRO A 202 -23.30 25.34 1.77
N TRP A 203 -23.77 25.14 0.53
CA TRP A 203 -25.10 24.64 0.25
C TRP A 203 -25.26 23.12 0.47
N THR A 204 -24.18 22.36 0.62
CA THR A 204 -24.23 20.94 1.02
C THR A 204 -24.21 20.78 2.55
N ALA A 205 -23.88 21.83 3.31
CA ALA A 205 -23.86 21.80 4.77
C ALA A 205 -25.18 21.33 5.43
N PRO A 206 -26.38 21.67 4.91
CA PRO A 206 -27.62 21.11 5.46
C PRO A 206 -27.73 19.59 5.31
N ALA A 207 -27.13 19.00 4.26
CA ALA A 207 -27.13 17.55 4.05
C ALA A 207 -26.24 16.82 5.05
N GLN A 208 -25.17 17.47 5.50
CA GLN A 208 -24.28 16.96 6.55
C GLN A 208 -24.99 16.85 7.91
N ALA A 209 -26.04 17.63 8.14
CA ALA A 209 -26.86 17.56 9.36
C ALA A 209 -27.95 16.46 9.30
N VAL A 210 -28.06 15.72 8.20
CA VAL A 210 -29.00 14.61 8.07
C VAL A 210 -28.31 13.30 8.46
N PRO A 211 -28.84 12.54 9.43
CA PRO A 211 -28.29 11.24 9.80
C PRO A 211 -28.12 10.31 8.60
N VAL A 212 -27.09 9.46 8.62
CA VAL A 212 -26.67 8.58 7.51
C VAL A 212 -26.10 9.36 6.32
N LEU A 213 -26.82 10.33 5.74
CA LEU A 213 -26.34 11.13 4.60
C LEU A 213 -25.07 11.94 4.93
N GLY A 214 -24.99 12.52 6.13
CA GLY A 214 -23.81 13.26 6.57
C GLY A 214 -22.56 12.39 6.68
N GLN A 215 -22.72 11.16 7.15
CA GLN A 215 -21.62 10.19 7.27
C GLN A 215 -21.10 9.76 5.90
N HIS A 216 -21.99 9.49 4.94
CA HIS A 216 -21.61 9.12 3.57
C HIS A 216 -20.93 10.26 2.81
N SER A 217 -21.47 11.48 2.91
CA SER A 217 -20.89 12.65 2.24
C SER A 217 -19.56 13.08 2.85
N GLY A 218 -19.40 12.96 4.18
CA GLY A 218 -18.13 13.17 4.87
C GLY A 218 -17.06 12.18 4.42
N ALA A 219 -17.37 10.87 4.50
CA ALA A 219 -16.46 9.83 4.05
C ALA A 219 -16.05 10.03 2.58
N LEU A 220 -17.02 10.26 1.68
CA LEU A 220 -16.74 10.47 0.25
C LEU A 220 -15.83 11.69 0.01
N ARG A 221 -16.02 12.77 0.78
CA ARG A 221 -15.20 13.97 0.70
C ARG A 221 -13.78 13.72 1.15
N ASP A 222 -13.60 13.05 2.29
CA ASP A 222 -12.27 12.78 2.84
C ASP A 222 -11.51 11.79 1.96
N LEU A 223 -12.17 10.75 1.45
CA LEU A 223 -11.59 9.82 0.47
C LEU A 223 -11.15 10.50 -0.81
N SER A 224 -12.00 11.37 -1.38
CA SER A 224 -11.65 12.10 -2.59
C SER A 224 -10.45 13.04 -2.34
N ARG A 225 -10.36 13.66 -1.15
CA ARG A 225 -9.20 14.46 -0.78
C ARG A 225 -7.93 13.62 -0.68
N GLN A 226 -8.01 12.40 -0.16
CA GLN A 226 -6.88 11.48 -0.10
C GLN A 226 -6.44 11.03 -1.49
N ALA A 227 -7.39 10.59 -2.31
CA ALA A 227 -7.11 10.18 -3.69
C ALA A 227 -6.47 11.32 -4.50
N ALA A 228 -6.92 12.56 -4.32
CA ALA A 228 -6.28 13.73 -4.93
C ALA A 228 -4.82 13.91 -4.49
N ARG A 229 -4.54 13.79 -3.19
CA ARG A 229 -3.17 13.95 -2.68
C ARG A 229 -2.23 12.83 -3.11
N VAL A 230 -2.70 11.59 -3.13
CA VAL A 230 -1.91 10.46 -3.65
C VAL A 230 -1.63 10.66 -5.14
N ALA A 231 -2.65 11.05 -5.93
CA ALA A 231 -2.47 11.34 -7.35
C ALA A 231 -1.49 12.50 -7.59
N GLY A 232 -1.56 13.57 -6.80
CA GLY A 232 -0.64 14.70 -6.86
C GLY A 232 0.79 14.33 -6.47
N ALA A 233 0.97 13.56 -5.39
CA ALA A 233 2.28 13.07 -4.96
C ALA A 233 2.91 12.13 -6.02
N ALA A 234 2.12 11.20 -6.57
CA ALA A 234 2.56 10.33 -7.65
C ALA A 234 2.90 11.12 -8.92
N SER A 235 2.11 12.16 -9.25
CA SER A 235 2.41 13.07 -10.36
C SER A 235 3.72 13.82 -10.16
N ASP A 236 4.07 14.26 -8.93
CA ASP A 236 5.33 14.96 -8.65
C ASP A 236 6.53 14.02 -8.80
N VAL A 237 6.40 12.75 -8.39
CA VAL A 237 7.42 11.73 -8.66
C VAL A 237 7.59 11.57 -10.17
N LEU A 238 6.51 11.23 -10.90
CA LEU A 238 6.60 10.97 -12.34
C LEU A 238 7.02 12.20 -13.16
N GLY A 239 6.63 13.40 -12.74
CA GLY A 239 7.02 14.65 -13.40
C GLY A 239 8.49 15.03 -13.23
N ARG A 240 9.20 14.38 -12.29
CA ARG A 240 10.65 14.51 -12.09
C ARG A 240 11.44 13.36 -12.71
N LEU A 241 10.78 12.29 -13.13
CA LEU A 241 11.39 11.20 -13.88
C LEU A 241 11.41 11.59 -15.37
N ASP A 242 12.55 11.99 -15.88
CA ASP A 242 12.78 11.94 -17.33
C ASP A 242 13.13 10.48 -17.70
N PRO A 243 12.33 9.80 -18.56
CA PRO A 243 12.60 8.42 -18.96
C PRO A 243 14.00 8.23 -19.53
N ASP A 244 14.54 9.26 -20.19
CA ASP A 244 15.85 9.21 -20.83
C ASP A 244 17.00 9.42 -19.83
N GLU A 245 16.73 9.94 -18.61
CA GLU A 245 17.75 10.22 -17.58
C GLU A 245 17.92 9.08 -16.55
N LEU A 246 16.99 8.12 -16.50
CA LEU A 246 17.04 6.96 -15.59
C LEU A 246 17.54 5.69 -16.24
N THR A 247 17.74 5.71 -17.55
CA THR A 247 18.39 4.60 -18.23
C THR A 247 19.85 4.55 -17.83
N LEU A 248 20.37 3.34 -17.65
CA LEU A 248 21.80 3.13 -17.52
C LEU A 248 22.40 3.35 -18.91
N ASP A 249 22.89 4.57 -19.16
CA ASP A 249 23.49 4.92 -20.44
C ASP A 249 25.00 4.70 -20.35
N ALA A 250 25.50 3.85 -21.24
CA ALA A 250 26.91 3.49 -21.28
C ALA A 250 27.52 3.13 -19.88
N GLY A 251 26.84 2.31 -19.10
CA GLY A 251 27.36 1.85 -17.81
C GLY A 251 27.25 2.88 -16.68
N ALA A 252 26.65 4.05 -16.93
CA ALA A 252 26.51 5.14 -15.97
C ALA A 252 25.05 5.31 -15.51
N ILE A 253 24.87 5.56 -14.22
CA ILE A 253 23.61 6.07 -13.65
C ILE A 253 23.85 7.49 -13.13
N ASP A 254 22.97 8.44 -13.43
CA ASP A 254 23.04 9.77 -12.81
C ASP A 254 22.56 9.73 -11.36
N LEU A 255 23.51 9.66 -10.44
CA LEU A 255 23.23 9.66 -9.00
C LEU A 255 22.53 10.93 -8.52
N ARG A 256 22.58 12.04 -9.26
CA ARG A 256 21.84 13.27 -8.92
C ARG A 256 20.35 13.10 -9.16
N VAL A 257 19.98 12.41 -10.24
CA VAL A 257 18.57 12.08 -10.54
C VAL A 257 18.04 11.13 -9.47
N VAL A 258 18.77 10.06 -9.15
CA VAL A 258 18.39 9.10 -8.10
C VAL A 258 18.19 9.79 -6.74
N ARG A 259 19.14 10.62 -6.30
CA ARG A 259 19.01 11.39 -5.04
C ARG A 259 17.88 12.43 -5.10
N GLY A 260 17.62 13.00 -6.26
CA GLY A 260 16.51 13.96 -6.47
C GLY A 260 15.12 13.34 -6.27
N LEU A 261 15.00 12.02 -6.40
CA LEU A 261 13.75 11.27 -6.25
C LEU A 261 13.49 10.79 -4.82
N GLN A 262 14.51 10.76 -3.96
CA GLN A 262 14.36 10.27 -2.59
C GLN A 262 13.27 11.02 -1.82
N ALA A 263 13.28 12.35 -1.85
CA ALA A 263 12.28 13.14 -1.13
C ALA A 263 10.85 12.99 -1.73
N PRO A 264 10.61 13.15 -3.04
CA PRO A 264 9.30 12.90 -3.65
C PRO A 264 8.76 11.49 -3.40
N MET A 265 9.61 10.47 -3.45
CA MET A 265 9.20 9.10 -3.22
C MET A 265 8.84 8.86 -1.74
N SER A 266 9.62 9.43 -0.81
CA SER A 266 9.32 9.39 0.62
C SER A 266 7.99 10.08 0.94
N ASP A 267 7.72 11.24 0.31
CA ASP A 267 6.45 11.95 0.43
C ASP A 267 5.27 11.13 -0.12
N LEU A 268 5.46 10.42 -1.25
CA LEU A 268 4.46 9.51 -1.81
C LEU A 268 4.15 8.34 -0.86
N VAL A 269 5.18 7.69 -0.30
CA VAL A 269 5.00 6.61 0.70
C VAL A 269 4.23 7.13 1.91
N ALA A 270 4.59 8.31 2.43
CA ALA A 270 3.91 8.93 3.57
C ALA A 270 2.44 9.22 3.26
N GLU A 271 2.11 9.69 2.06
CA GLU A 271 0.73 10.00 1.68
C GLU A 271 -0.12 8.73 1.44
N LEU A 272 0.49 7.66 0.91
CA LEU A 272 -0.15 6.34 0.81
C LEU A 272 -0.48 5.78 2.20
N ASP A 273 0.45 5.85 3.15
CA ASP A 273 0.23 5.40 4.53
C ASP A 273 -0.83 6.22 5.27
N ARG A 274 -0.82 7.53 5.05
CA ARG A 274 -1.84 8.44 5.57
C ARG A 274 -3.20 8.12 4.99
N SER A 275 -3.27 7.82 3.69
CA SER A 275 -4.51 7.42 3.00
C SER A 275 -5.07 6.12 3.57
N ILE A 276 -4.25 5.09 3.78
CA ILE A 276 -4.69 3.82 4.40
C ILE A 276 -5.26 4.08 5.80
N THR A 277 -4.53 4.84 6.63
CA THR A 277 -4.96 5.17 7.99
C THR A 277 -6.28 5.95 8.01
N GLU A 278 -6.47 6.87 7.07
CA GLU A 278 -7.70 7.64 6.96
C GLU A 278 -8.87 6.85 6.39
N ILE A 279 -8.64 5.94 5.43
CA ILE A 279 -9.68 5.02 4.98
C ILE A 279 -10.14 4.15 6.16
N ASP A 280 -9.21 3.61 6.95
CA ASP A 280 -9.52 2.84 8.16
C ASP A 280 -10.30 3.67 9.19
N ALA A 281 -9.94 4.96 9.38
CA ALA A 281 -10.69 5.86 10.25
C ALA A 281 -12.08 6.25 9.71
N ALA A 282 -12.21 6.34 8.37
CA ALA A 282 -13.46 6.63 7.68
C ALA A 282 -14.43 5.44 7.71
N GLN A 283 -13.95 4.23 7.99
CA GLN A 283 -14.79 3.05 8.24
C GLN A 283 -15.62 3.25 9.53
N ASN A 284 -16.73 3.97 9.40
CA ASN A 284 -17.63 4.21 10.51
C ASN A 284 -18.73 3.13 10.57
N GLN A 285 -19.20 2.88 11.79
CA GLN A 285 -20.42 2.16 12.12
C GLN A 285 -21.71 2.82 11.61
N TRP A 286 -21.67 3.74 10.65
CA TRP A 286 -22.88 4.33 10.05
C TRP A 286 -22.91 4.24 8.53
N LEU A 287 -21.84 3.72 7.92
CA LEU A 287 -21.80 3.41 6.49
C LEU A 287 -22.58 2.12 6.20
N VAL A 288 -23.44 2.15 5.17
CA VAL A 288 -24.06 0.93 4.63
C VAL A 288 -23.00 -0.08 4.17
N SER A 289 -23.30 -1.38 4.27
CA SER A 289 -22.35 -2.45 3.98
C SER A 289 -21.70 -2.31 2.60
N ILE A 290 -22.48 -2.00 1.57
CA ILE A 290 -21.98 -1.81 0.20
C ILE A 290 -20.88 -0.75 0.13
N ALA A 291 -21.02 0.37 0.83
CA ALA A 291 -20.02 1.44 0.83
C ALA A 291 -18.78 1.06 1.65
N ARG A 292 -18.99 0.31 2.75
CA ARG A 292 -17.90 -0.20 3.58
C ARG A 292 -17.08 -1.26 2.83
N ASP A 293 -17.72 -2.19 2.15
CA ASP A 293 -17.05 -3.27 1.44
C ASP A 293 -16.16 -2.70 0.33
N ARG A 294 -16.63 -1.67 -0.38
CA ARG A 294 -15.81 -0.93 -1.37
C ARG A 294 -14.63 -0.18 -0.75
N LEU A 295 -14.79 0.33 0.47
CA LEU A 295 -13.70 0.98 1.19
C LEU A 295 -12.62 -0.01 1.62
N VAL A 296 -13.03 -1.20 2.05
CA VAL A 296 -12.11 -2.28 2.40
C VAL A 296 -11.35 -2.75 1.15
N GLU A 297 -12.06 -2.95 0.04
CA GLU A 297 -11.46 -3.32 -1.25
C GLU A 297 -10.41 -2.29 -1.71
N ALA A 298 -10.76 -0.99 -1.73
CA ALA A 298 -9.82 0.07 -2.07
C ALA A 298 -8.61 0.12 -1.12
N ARG A 299 -8.85 -0.05 0.20
CA ARG A 299 -7.79 -0.09 1.21
C ARG A 299 -6.84 -1.25 1.00
N ASP A 300 -7.37 -2.43 0.68
CA ASP A 300 -6.57 -3.64 0.47
C ASP A 300 -5.75 -3.55 -0.82
N GLU A 301 -6.29 -2.94 -1.88
CA GLU A 301 -5.57 -2.65 -3.11
C GLU A 301 -4.45 -1.60 -2.92
N LEU A 302 -4.74 -0.51 -2.19
CA LEU A 302 -3.72 0.46 -1.79
C LEU A 302 -2.61 -0.20 -0.94
N ALA A 303 -2.99 -1.07 0.01
CA ALA A 303 -2.06 -1.76 0.87
C ALA A 303 -1.20 -2.80 0.14
N SER A 304 -1.71 -3.43 -0.93
CA SER A 304 -0.89 -4.34 -1.76
C SER A 304 0.15 -3.57 -2.56
N ASN A 305 -0.21 -2.39 -3.08
CA ASN A 305 0.66 -1.61 -3.95
C ASN A 305 1.68 -0.75 -3.19
N VAL A 306 1.39 -0.36 -1.92
CA VAL A 306 2.34 0.42 -1.12
C VAL A 306 3.63 -0.33 -0.80
N GLY A 307 3.59 -1.68 -0.80
CA GLY A 307 4.77 -2.52 -0.62
C GLY A 307 5.79 -2.26 -1.72
N ASP A 308 5.36 -2.34 -2.98
CA ASP A 308 6.23 -2.10 -4.14
C ASP A 308 6.81 -0.67 -4.15
N VAL A 309 6.00 0.34 -3.76
CA VAL A 309 6.47 1.74 -3.68
C VAL A 309 7.48 1.93 -2.55
N ARG A 310 7.33 1.23 -1.42
CA ARG A 310 8.32 1.24 -0.33
C ARG A 310 9.61 0.58 -0.75
N ASP A 311 9.54 -0.59 -1.36
CA ASP A 311 10.73 -1.30 -1.85
C ASP A 311 11.49 -0.42 -2.86
N ALA A 312 10.77 0.26 -3.76
CA ALA A 312 11.35 1.24 -4.67
C ALA A 312 11.98 2.43 -3.94
N ASN A 313 11.34 2.96 -2.90
CA ASN A 313 11.89 4.03 -2.07
C ASN A 313 13.18 3.61 -1.36
N ASP A 314 13.20 2.42 -0.76
CA ASP A 314 14.37 1.87 -0.07
C ASP A 314 15.54 1.66 -1.03
N LEU A 315 15.26 1.25 -2.28
CA LEU A 315 16.27 1.16 -3.33
C LEU A 315 16.89 2.52 -3.68
N LEU A 316 16.14 3.62 -3.66
CA LEU A 316 16.68 4.96 -3.91
C LEU A 316 17.70 5.39 -2.83
N ASP A 317 17.66 4.80 -1.64
CA ASP A 317 18.64 5.03 -0.58
C ASP A 317 19.89 4.16 -0.75
N ILE A 318 19.74 2.94 -1.27
CA ILE A 318 20.84 1.98 -1.40
C ILE A 318 21.64 2.18 -2.70
N VAL A 319 20.96 2.46 -3.82
CA VAL A 319 21.56 2.53 -5.16
C VAL A 319 22.73 3.52 -5.24
N PRO A 320 22.65 4.76 -4.71
CA PRO A 320 23.80 5.67 -4.76
C PRO A 320 25.07 5.10 -4.11
N GLY A 321 24.94 4.38 -3.00
CA GLY A 321 26.05 3.75 -2.30
C GLY A 321 26.65 2.59 -3.11
N LEU A 322 25.80 1.77 -3.74
CA LEU A 322 26.21 0.65 -4.60
C LEU A 322 26.95 1.12 -5.86
N PHE A 323 26.56 2.26 -6.40
CA PHE A 323 27.17 2.82 -7.60
C PHE A 323 28.35 3.78 -7.31
N GLY A 324 28.89 3.70 -6.09
CA GLY A 324 30.10 4.42 -5.69
C GLY A 324 29.91 5.92 -5.51
N GLY A 325 28.73 6.34 -5.04
CA GLY A 325 28.41 7.74 -4.76
C GLY A 325 29.14 8.37 -3.57
N ASP A 326 29.74 7.54 -2.70
CA ASP A 326 30.52 7.95 -1.52
C ASP A 326 32.00 7.51 -1.60
N GLY A 327 32.41 6.89 -2.69
CA GLY A 327 33.73 6.30 -2.87
C GLY A 327 33.70 5.16 -3.89
N GLU A 328 34.86 4.70 -4.34
CA GLU A 328 34.92 3.54 -5.24
C GLU A 328 34.46 2.28 -4.51
N ARG A 329 33.53 1.55 -5.13
CA ARG A 329 33.11 0.20 -4.72
C ARG A 329 33.69 -0.84 -5.66
N ARG A 330 34.04 -2.01 -5.15
CA ARG A 330 34.57 -3.14 -5.90
C ARG A 330 33.72 -4.38 -5.68
N TYR A 331 33.27 -5.02 -6.74
CA TYR A 331 32.45 -6.23 -6.66
C TYR A 331 33.13 -7.40 -7.35
N LEU A 332 33.09 -8.58 -6.72
CA LEU A 332 33.52 -9.83 -7.35
C LEU A 332 32.30 -10.49 -8.00
N VAL A 333 32.42 -10.84 -9.27
CA VAL A 333 31.38 -11.56 -10.00
C VAL A 333 31.83 -13.00 -10.20
N LEU A 334 31.01 -13.96 -9.80
CA LEU A 334 31.21 -15.38 -9.99
C LEU A 334 30.35 -15.85 -11.17
N PHE A 335 30.99 -16.41 -12.19
CA PHE A 335 30.29 -17.08 -13.29
C PHE A 335 30.18 -18.56 -12.94
N VAL A 336 28.97 -18.99 -12.60
CA VAL A 336 28.71 -20.36 -12.14
C VAL A 336 28.06 -21.20 -13.23
N THR A 337 28.42 -22.48 -13.31
CA THR A 337 27.79 -23.43 -14.23
C THR A 337 27.05 -24.54 -13.47
N PRO A 338 25.73 -24.70 -13.67
CA PRO A 338 24.98 -25.79 -13.06
C PRO A 338 25.32 -27.16 -13.64
N ALA A 339 26.04 -27.22 -14.78
CA ALA A 339 26.49 -28.47 -15.40
C ALA A 339 27.43 -29.28 -14.50
N GLU A 340 28.14 -28.61 -13.57
CA GLU A 340 28.96 -29.23 -12.53
C GLU A 340 28.41 -28.83 -11.16
N SER A 341 27.51 -29.65 -10.62
CA SER A 341 26.66 -29.22 -9.50
C SER A 341 27.42 -28.93 -8.20
N ARG A 342 27.09 -27.77 -7.61
CA ARG A 342 27.38 -27.30 -6.25
C ARG A 342 26.11 -26.64 -5.72
N ALA A 343 26.05 -26.32 -4.43
CA ALA A 343 24.81 -25.90 -3.79
C ALA A 343 24.39 -24.46 -4.14
N SER A 344 25.33 -23.54 -4.36
CA SER A 344 25.06 -22.16 -4.82
C SER A 344 25.32 -22.01 -6.33
N GLY A 345 24.42 -22.55 -7.17
CA GLY A 345 24.43 -22.33 -8.62
C GLY A 345 25.41 -23.15 -9.45
N GLY A 346 26.35 -23.88 -8.82
CA GLY A 346 27.26 -24.79 -9.50
C GLY A 346 28.73 -24.41 -9.43
N PHE A 347 29.54 -24.92 -10.34
CA PHE A 347 30.98 -24.71 -10.37
C PHE A 347 31.32 -23.27 -10.77
N ALA A 348 32.12 -22.55 -9.96
CA ALA A 348 32.54 -21.17 -10.23
C ALA A 348 33.81 -21.14 -11.11
N GLY A 349 33.63 -21.21 -12.43
CA GLY A 349 34.75 -21.37 -13.36
C GLY A 349 35.53 -20.09 -13.65
N ASN A 350 34.80 -18.99 -13.83
CA ASN A 350 35.35 -17.69 -14.19
C ASN A 350 34.90 -16.65 -13.17
N TRP A 351 35.65 -15.55 -13.11
CA TRP A 351 35.31 -14.40 -12.29
C TRP A 351 35.57 -13.09 -13.05
N ALA A 352 34.87 -12.03 -12.63
CA ALA A 352 35.17 -10.66 -13.03
C ALA A 352 35.24 -9.76 -11.79
N GLU A 353 36.06 -8.72 -11.89
CA GLU A 353 36.12 -7.62 -10.93
C GLU A 353 35.42 -6.42 -11.55
N LEU A 354 34.37 -5.96 -10.89
CA LEU A 354 33.67 -4.73 -11.23
C LEU A 354 34.07 -3.62 -10.27
N THR A 355 34.19 -2.40 -10.78
CA THR A 355 34.30 -1.20 -9.95
C THR A 355 33.17 -0.24 -10.26
N ALA A 356 32.64 0.41 -9.22
CA ALA A 356 31.65 1.45 -9.34
C ALA A 356 32.19 2.75 -8.73
N ARG A 357 32.12 3.86 -9.46
CA ARG A 357 32.58 5.17 -8.97
C ARG A 357 31.72 6.26 -9.59
N ASP A 358 31.14 7.12 -8.75
CA ASP A 358 30.33 8.28 -9.16
C ASP A 358 29.22 7.92 -10.17
N GLY A 359 28.61 6.74 -10.04
CA GLY A 359 27.57 6.27 -10.96
C GLY A 359 28.07 5.37 -12.10
N GLN A 360 29.37 5.31 -12.36
CA GLN A 360 29.95 4.58 -13.48
C GLN A 360 30.43 3.18 -13.07
N LEU A 361 29.96 2.15 -13.78
CA LEU A 361 30.44 0.78 -13.68
C LEU A 361 31.55 0.49 -14.69
N ASN A 362 32.58 -0.25 -14.28
CA ASN A 362 33.68 -0.72 -15.13
C ASN A 362 34.11 -2.14 -14.75
N VAL A 363 34.38 -3.01 -15.73
CA VAL A 363 35.16 -4.24 -15.52
C VAL A 363 36.64 -3.88 -15.47
N THR A 364 37.31 -4.21 -14.37
CA THR A 364 38.74 -3.92 -14.18
C THR A 364 39.62 -5.17 -14.29
N ALA A 365 39.05 -6.35 -14.11
CA ALA A 365 39.75 -7.61 -14.33
C ALA A 365 38.77 -8.75 -14.64
N VAL A 366 39.24 -9.74 -15.39
CA VAL A 366 38.56 -11.03 -15.61
C VAL A 366 39.58 -12.14 -15.50
N GLY A 367 39.16 -13.34 -15.08
CA GLY A 367 40.07 -14.48 -14.98
C GLY A 367 39.37 -15.78 -14.63
N ARG A 368 40.16 -16.84 -14.45
CA ARG A 368 39.67 -18.17 -14.05
C ARG A 368 39.88 -18.41 -12.57
N GLY A 369 39.08 -19.30 -11.99
CA GLY A 369 39.28 -19.75 -10.62
C GLY A 369 40.66 -20.40 -10.39
N ASN A 370 41.20 -21.08 -11.41
CA ASN A 370 42.52 -21.69 -11.34
C ASN A 370 43.67 -20.66 -11.24
N ASP A 371 43.50 -19.46 -11.82
CA ASP A 371 44.49 -18.39 -11.70
C ASP A 371 44.57 -17.91 -10.25
N LEU A 372 43.42 -17.78 -9.58
CA LEU A 372 43.36 -17.45 -8.15
C LEU A 372 43.99 -18.57 -7.29
N ASN A 373 43.73 -19.84 -7.63
CA ASN A 373 44.33 -20.98 -6.91
C ASN A 373 45.86 -20.96 -6.99
N ALA A 374 46.43 -20.62 -8.15
CA ALA A 374 47.87 -20.54 -8.34
C ALA A 374 48.52 -19.46 -7.46
N LEU A 375 47.84 -18.32 -7.26
CA LEU A 375 48.32 -17.23 -6.41
C LEU A 375 48.36 -17.60 -4.92
N VAL A 376 47.55 -18.58 -4.49
CA VAL A 376 47.46 -19.03 -3.09
C VAL A 376 48.04 -20.43 -2.85
N ALA A 377 48.65 -21.05 -3.86
CA ALA A 377 49.10 -22.44 -3.83
C ALA A 377 50.13 -22.73 -2.72
N ASP A 378 50.97 -21.74 -2.41
CA ASP A 378 52.03 -21.85 -1.40
C ASP A 378 51.52 -21.71 0.05
N LEU A 379 50.23 -21.40 0.26
CA LEU A 379 49.65 -21.32 1.60
C LEU A 379 49.50 -22.74 2.21
N PRO A 380 50.24 -23.07 3.29
CA PRO A 380 50.27 -24.42 3.82
C PRO A 380 48.91 -24.89 4.32
N GLN A 381 48.12 -23.98 4.87
CA GLN A 381 46.77 -24.24 5.41
C GLN A 381 45.65 -23.86 4.43
N GLY A 382 45.98 -23.40 3.22
CA GLY A 382 45.03 -22.77 2.30
C GLY A 382 44.60 -21.37 2.74
N VAL A 383 43.63 -20.80 2.02
CA VAL A 383 43.04 -19.50 2.32
C VAL A 383 42.30 -19.54 3.67
N PRO A 384 42.43 -18.50 4.53
CA PRO A 384 41.78 -18.46 5.83
C PRO A 384 40.30 -18.05 5.74
N ILE A 385 39.48 -18.83 5.03
CA ILE A 385 38.01 -18.66 5.01
C ILE A 385 37.39 -19.08 6.36
N ASP A 386 36.09 -18.80 6.53
CA ASP A 386 35.36 -19.15 7.76
C ASP A 386 35.57 -20.63 8.17
N PRO A 387 36.00 -20.90 9.42
CA PRO A 387 36.29 -22.27 9.87
C PRO A 387 35.07 -23.19 9.91
N GLU A 388 33.87 -22.67 10.20
CA GLU A 388 32.65 -23.48 10.24
C GLU A 388 32.30 -23.92 8.82
N TYR A 389 32.29 -22.98 7.86
CA TYR A 389 32.12 -23.27 6.44
C TYR A 389 33.14 -24.31 5.94
N LEU A 390 34.42 -24.12 6.25
CA LEU A 390 35.47 -25.06 5.86
C LEU A 390 35.25 -26.44 6.47
N SER A 391 34.82 -26.53 7.73
CA SER A 391 34.58 -27.81 8.41
C SER A 391 33.41 -28.60 7.80
N LEU A 392 32.33 -27.90 7.43
CA LEU A 392 31.13 -28.49 6.84
C LEU A 392 31.36 -28.94 5.40
N HIS A 393 32.23 -28.23 4.66
CA HIS A 393 32.46 -28.44 3.23
C HIS A 393 33.88 -28.93 2.90
N ALA A 394 34.61 -29.48 3.87
CA ALA A 394 36.01 -29.90 3.73
C ALA A 394 36.26 -30.85 2.55
N ALA A 395 35.28 -31.70 2.20
CA ALA A 395 35.35 -32.62 1.06
C ALA A 395 35.58 -31.93 -0.29
N TYR A 396 35.17 -30.66 -0.41
CA TYR A 396 35.34 -29.86 -1.62
C TYR A 396 36.64 -29.01 -1.60
N SER A 397 37.32 -28.94 -0.45
CA SER A 397 38.50 -28.08 -0.23
C SER A 397 38.30 -26.65 -0.73
N PRO A 398 37.22 -25.95 -0.32
CA PRO A 398 36.86 -24.62 -0.84
C PRO A 398 37.90 -23.53 -0.51
N ASN A 399 38.80 -23.78 0.45
CA ASN A 399 39.91 -22.90 0.79
C ASN A 399 41.17 -23.08 -0.08
N ARG A 400 41.15 -24.03 -1.03
CA ARG A 400 42.25 -24.28 -1.98
C ARG A 400 41.81 -24.18 -3.43
N PHE A 401 40.55 -24.53 -3.71
CA PHE A 401 39.99 -24.55 -5.05
C PHE A 401 38.81 -23.59 -5.11
N PHE A 402 39.05 -22.39 -5.64
CA PHE A 402 38.07 -21.32 -5.80
C PHE A 402 36.81 -21.78 -6.52
N GLN A 403 36.94 -22.65 -7.52
CA GLN A 403 35.81 -23.23 -8.26
C GLN A 403 34.80 -24.00 -7.39
N ASN A 404 35.22 -24.42 -6.20
CA ASN A 404 34.41 -25.17 -5.24
C ASN A 404 33.86 -24.28 -4.11
N ILE A 405 34.05 -22.96 -4.18
CA ILE A 405 33.62 -22.03 -3.13
C ILE A 405 32.11 -21.95 -2.95
N THR A 406 31.35 -22.44 -3.93
CA THR A 406 29.88 -22.49 -3.99
C THR A 406 29.27 -23.74 -3.32
N ALA A 407 30.00 -24.40 -2.43
CA ALA A 407 29.60 -25.68 -1.83
C ALA A 407 28.43 -25.59 -0.83
N SER A 408 28.15 -24.40 -0.26
CA SER A 408 27.00 -24.16 0.63
C SER A 408 25.78 -23.66 -0.15
N PRO A 409 24.54 -24.01 0.25
CA PRO A 409 23.32 -23.39 -0.29
C PRO A 409 23.07 -21.97 0.26
N ASP A 410 23.79 -21.57 1.31
CA ASP A 410 23.74 -20.21 1.87
C ASP A 410 24.70 -19.30 1.12
N PHE A 411 24.16 -18.52 0.17
CA PHE A 411 24.98 -17.64 -0.67
C PHE A 411 25.71 -16.54 0.10
N PRO A 412 25.17 -15.92 1.17
CA PRO A 412 25.94 -14.99 1.99
C PRO A 412 27.22 -15.60 2.58
N THR A 413 27.18 -16.84 3.05
CA THR A 413 28.38 -17.58 3.48
C THR A 413 29.36 -17.79 2.31
N VAL A 414 28.86 -18.16 1.14
CA VAL A 414 29.68 -18.33 -0.08
C VAL A 414 30.34 -17.01 -0.49
N ALA A 415 29.58 -15.91 -0.47
CA ALA A 415 30.05 -14.57 -0.80
C ALA A 415 31.19 -14.14 0.14
N GLY A 416 31.01 -14.31 1.46
CA GLY A 416 32.05 -14.00 2.43
C GLY A 416 33.33 -14.84 2.21
N ALA A 417 33.19 -16.15 1.95
CA ALA A 417 34.34 -17.00 1.64
C ALA A 417 35.04 -16.56 0.34
N ALA A 418 34.27 -16.24 -0.71
CA ALA A 418 34.79 -15.80 -2.00
C ALA A 418 35.55 -14.46 -1.89
N ALA A 419 35.03 -13.53 -1.10
CA ALA A 419 35.68 -12.25 -0.82
C ALA A 419 37.05 -12.46 -0.15
N VAL A 420 37.11 -13.27 0.92
CA VAL A 420 38.36 -13.58 1.61
C VAL A 420 39.35 -14.30 0.70
N PHE A 421 38.88 -15.23 -0.13
CA PHE A 421 39.73 -15.92 -1.10
C PHE A 421 40.33 -14.94 -2.11
N TYR A 422 39.49 -14.10 -2.71
CA TYR A 422 39.90 -13.13 -3.70
C TYR A 422 40.89 -12.10 -3.13
N GLU A 423 40.62 -11.58 -1.94
CA GLU A 423 41.50 -10.65 -1.25
C GLU A 423 42.83 -11.32 -0.90
N THR A 424 42.81 -12.56 -0.40
CA THR A 424 44.04 -13.30 -0.10
C THR A 424 44.89 -13.53 -1.35
N ALA A 425 44.26 -13.83 -2.48
CA ALA A 425 44.94 -14.07 -3.74
C ALA A 425 45.49 -12.79 -4.39
N THR A 426 44.76 -11.68 -4.31
CA THR A 426 45.05 -10.47 -5.11
C THR A 426 45.48 -9.25 -4.30
N GLY A 427 45.28 -9.27 -2.98
CA GLY A 427 45.46 -8.12 -2.09
C GLY A 427 44.40 -7.04 -2.22
N ARG A 428 43.28 -7.32 -2.91
CA ARG A 428 42.21 -6.35 -3.18
C ARG A 428 40.91 -6.78 -2.48
N PRO A 429 40.44 -6.03 -1.47
CA PRO A 429 39.15 -6.31 -0.84
C PRO A 429 38.00 -5.94 -1.78
N VAL A 430 36.85 -6.58 -1.61
CA VAL A 430 35.62 -6.32 -2.37
C VAL A 430 34.49 -5.92 -1.42
N ASP A 431 33.63 -5.02 -1.86
CA ASP A 431 32.42 -4.53 -1.20
C ASP A 431 31.19 -5.41 -1.47
N GLY A 432 31.34 -6.51 -2.20
CA GLY A 432 30.25 -7.44 -2.43
C GLY A 432 30.58 -8.51 -3.47
N VAL A 433 29.71 -9.52 -3.54
CA VAL A 433 29.83 -10.63 -4.49
C VAL A 433 28.52 -10.84 -5.24
N VAL A 434 28.62 -10.91 -6.56
CA VAL A 434 27.54 -11.28 -7.48
C VAL A 434 27.79 -12.71 -7.94
N SER A 435 26.77 -13.55 -8.03
CA SER A 435 26.81 -14.82 -8.75
C SER A 435 25.82 -14.78 -9.89
N LEU A 436 26.26 -15.21 -11.07
CA LEU A 436 25.40 -15.33 -12.24
C LEU A 436 25.69 -16.61 -13.01
N ASP A 437 24.64 -17.28 -13.48
CA ASP A 437 24.75 -18.46 -14.33
C ASP A 437 24.46 -18.15 -15.81
N ALA A 438 24.41 -19.19 -16.63
CA ALA A 438 24.15 -19.07 -18.06
C ALA A 438 22.74 -18.51 -18.39
N SER A 439 21.74 -18.77 -17.54
CA SER A 439 20.37 -18.24 -17.68
C SER A 439 20.32 -16.76 -17.36
N ALA A 440 21.01 -16.33 -16.30
CA ALA A 440 21.18 -14.91 -15.99
C ALA A 440 21.93 -14.16 -17.09
N LEU A 441 22.97 -14.76 -17.67
CA LEU A 441 23.66 -14.20 -18.83
C LEU A 441 22.74 -14.07 -20.05
N ALA A 442 21.90 -15.07 -20.33
CA ALA A 442 20.92 -15.00 -21.41
C ALA A 442 19.92 -13.85 -21.20
N ALA A 443 19.43 -13.66 -19.99
CA ALA A 443 18.55 -12.55 -19.63
C ALA A 443 19.23 -11.18 -19.81
N LEU A 444 20.52 -11.06 -19.45
CA LEU A 444 21.29 -9.83 -19.72
C LEU A 444 21.46 -9.56 -21.23
N LEU A 445 21.70 -10.59 -22.04
CA LEU A 445 21.79 -10.46 -23.50
C LEU A 445 20.43 -10.22 -24.18
N GLU A 446 19.31 -10.55 -23.54
CA GLU A 446 17.97 -10.15 -24.01
C GLU A 446 17.78 -8.63 -23.92
N LEU A 447 18.32 -8.02 -22.87
CA LEU A 447 18.23 -6.58 -22.63
C LEU A 447 19.20 -5.78 -23.48
N THR A 448 20.43 -6.28 -23.60
CA THR A 448 21.56 -5.54 -24.21
C THR A 448 21.80 -5.90 -25.67
N GLY A 449 21.23 -7.02 -26.12
CA GLY A 449 21.46 -7.59 -27.43
C GLY A 449 22.62 -8.59 -27.46
N PRO A 450 22.75 -9.32 -28.58
CA PRO A 450 23.75 -10.36 -28.75
C PRO A 450 25.15 -9.82 -29.00
N VAL A 451 26.16 -10.54 -28.51
CA VAL A 451 27.58 -10.25 -28.66
C VAL A 451 28.23 -11.13 -29.71
N THR A 452 29.38 -10.69 -30.24
CA THR A 452 30.15 -11.47 -31.23
C THR A 452 31.60 -11.59 -30.77
N ILE A 453 32.09 -12.82 -30.59
CA ILE A 453 33.47 -13.13 -30.19
C ILE A 453 34.11 -13.99 -31.29
N ASP A 454 35.16 -13.51 -31.95
CA ASP A 454 35.88 -14.24 -33.01
C ASP A 454 34.98 -14.87 -34.10
N GLY A 455 33.90 -14.17 -34.46
CA GLY A 455 32.93 -14.62 -35.47
C GLY A 455 31.80 -15.51 -34.94
N LEU A 456 31.87 -15.92 -33.67
CA LEU A 456 30.78 -16.60 -32.97
C LEU A 456 29.80 -15.57 -32.40
N ARG A 457 28.55 -15.61 -32.84
CA ARG A 457 27.47 -14.76 -32.33
C ARG A 457 26.72 -15.47 -31.20
N LEU A 458 26.73 -14.88 -30.01
CA LEU A 458 26.02 -15.37 -28.83
C LEU A 458 24.97 -14.37 -28.38
N GLY A 459 23.73 -14.83 -28.23
CA GLY A 459 22.58 -14.05 -27.80
C GLY A 459 21.72 -14.84 -26.81
N ALA A 460 20.63 -14.22 -26.35
CA ALA A 460 19.71 -14.85 -25.41
C ALA A 460 19.15 -16.20 -25.88
N ASP A 461 19.06 -16.42 -27.19
CA ASP A 461 18.51 -17.63 -27.82
C ASP A 461 19.47 -18.82 -27.83
N ASN A 462 20.78 -18.60 -27.72
CA ASN A 462 21.78 -19.65 -27.90
C ASN A 462 22.90 -19.68 -26.84
N VAL A 463 23.08 -18.60 -26.05
CA VAL A 463 24.21 -18.48 -25.12
C VAL A 463 24.18 -19.57 -24.05
N GLU A 464 22.99 -19.90 -23.55
CA GLU A 464 22.84 -20.91 -22.49
C GLU A 464 23.28 -22.30 -23.00
N GLN A 465 22.75 -22.73 -24.13
CA GLN A 465 23.13 -24.00 -24.75
C GLN A 465 24.63 -24.02 -25.08
N TRP A 466 25.17 -22.91 -25.58
CA TRP A 466 26.57 -22.85 -25.96
C TRP A 466 27.49 -22.95 -24.73
N VAL A 467 27.22 -22.17 -23.67
CA VAL A 467 27.98 -22.17 -22.42
C VAL A 467 27.85 -23.50 -21.68
N LEU A 468 26.68 -24.13 -21.66
CA LEU A 468 26.48 -25.37 -20.90
C LEU A 468 26.92 -26.64 -21.65
N ARG A 469 27.03 -26.59 -22.99
CA ARG A 469 27.27 -27.78 -23.80
C ARG A 469 28.19 -27.56 -24.99
N ASP A 470 27.82 -26.67 -25.91
CA ASP A 470 28.46 -26.68 -27.24
C ASP A 470 29.93 -26.26 -27.20
N GLN A 471 30.35 -25.45 -26.21
CA GLN A 471 31.75 -25.13 -25.97
C GLN A 471 32.63 -26.39 -25.76
N TYR A 472 32.11 -27.44 -25.13
CA TYR A 472 32.86 -28.67 -24.87
C TYR A 472 32.99 -29.51 -26.13
N VAL A 473 32.02 -29.43 -27.04
CA VAL A 473 32.02 -30.17 -28.31
C VAL A 473 32.90 -29.47 -29.34
N GLN A 474 32.85 -28.13 -29.40
CA GLN A 474 33.59 -27.33 -30.38
C GLN A 474 35.10 -27.30 -30.08
N PHE A 475 35.47 -27.38 -28.80
CA PHE A 475 36.85 -27.25 -28.33
C PHE A 475 37.33 -28.52 -27.59
N ASP A 476 36.86 -29.71 -27.99
CA ASP A 476 37.15 -31.00 -27.34
C ASP A 476 38.66 -31.23 -27.07
N ASP A 477 39.53 -30.73 -27.95
CA ASP A 477 41.00 -30.82 -27.85
C ASP A 477 41.71 -29.45 -27.74
N ASP A 478 40.98 -28.34 -27.53
CA ASP A 478 41.54 -26.97 -27.53
C ASP A 478 41.07 -26.18 -26.31
N GLU A 479 41.59 -26.54 -25.13
CA GLU A 479 41.22 -25.89 -23.87
C GLU A 479 41.59 -24.39 -23.87
N ASP A 480 42.78 -24.04 -24.36
CA ASP A 480 43.26 -22.66 -24.43
C ASP A 480 42.34 -21.79 -25.33
N GLY A 481 41.91 -22.31 -26.48
CA GLY A 481 40.97 -21.62 -27.36
C GLY A 481 39.59 -21.44 -26.74
N ARG A 482 39.08 -22.47 -26.05
CA ARG A 482 37.81 -22.41 -25.30
C ARG A 482 37.85 -21.32 -24.23
N GLU A 483 38.96 -21.25 -23.51
CA GLU A 483 39.18 -20.26 -22.46
C GLU A 483 39.23 -18.83 -23.00
N ALA A 484 39.92 -18.62 -24.11
CA ALA A 484 39.97 -17.33 -24.76
C ALA A 484 38.55 -16.84 -25.16
N VAL A 485 37.71 -17.72 -25.70
CA VAL A 485 36.34 -17.38 -26.08
C VAL A 485 35.45 -17.10 -24.86
N LEU A 486 35.57 -17.88 -23.77
CA LEU A 486 34.81 -17.63 -22.54
C LEU A 486 35.18 -16.29 -21.88
N ASN A 487 36.47 -15.97 -21.80
CA ASN A 487 36.93 -14.67 -21.30
C ASN A 487 36.46 -13.54 -22.22
N GLY A 488 36.54 -13.75 -23.54
CA GLY A 488 36.00 -12.82 -24.54
C GLY A 488 34.50 -12.60 -24.39
N LEU A 489 33.72 -13.64 -24.08
CA LEU A 489 32.28 -13.55 -23.82
C LEU A 489 31.98 -12.69 -22.60
N VAL A 490 32.69 -12.89 -21.49
CA VAL A 490 32.51 -12.06 -20.29
C VAL A 490 32.78 -10.58 -20.59
N VAL A 491 33.91 -10.29 -21.25
CA VAL A 491 34.29 -8.92 -21.60
C VAL A 491 33.28 -8.31 -22.58
N ALA A 492 32.88 -9.04 -23.63
CA ALA A 492 31.94 -8.54 -24.63
C ALA A 492 30.54 -8.34 -24.06
N ALA A 493 30.04 -9.25 -23.21
CA ALA A 493 28.75 -9.11 -22.55
C ALA A 493 28.72 -7.91 -21.61
N PHE A 494 29.81 -7.69 -20.86
CA PHE A 494 29.91 -6.53 -20.00
C PHE A 494 30.06 -5.23 -20.79
N ASP A 495 30.91 -5.19 -21.82
CA ASP A 495 31.07 -4.03 -22.70
C ASP A 495 29.70 -3.63 -23.28
N GLN A 496 28.96 -4.61 -23.83
CA GLN A 496 27.61 -4.41 -24.35
C GLN A 496 26.66 -3.84 -23.27
N PHE A 497 26.71 -4.35 -22.03
CA PHE A 497 25.94 -3.84 -20.89
C PHE A 497 26.33 -2.41 -20.52
N THR A 498 27.60 -2.04 -20.67
CA THR A 498 28.13 -0.70 -20.38
C THR A 498 28.26 0.22 -21.58
N THR A 499 27.74 -0.15 -22.75
CA THR A 499 27.71 0.76 -23.92
C THR A 499 26.32 0.91 -24.51
N THR A 500 25.41 0.01 -24.16
CA THR A 500 24.01 0.05 -24.62
C THR A 500 23.16 0.72 -23.55
N SER A 501 22.32 1.66 -23.96
CA SER A 501 21.32 2.23 -23.06
C SER A 501 20.33 1.13 -22.65
N LEU A 502 20.26 0.85 -21.34
CA LEU A 502 19.34 -0.16 -20.82
C LEU A 502 17.88 0.33 -20.92
N PRO A 503 16.91 -0.59 -21.07
CA PRO A 503 15.50 -0.22 -21.09
C PRO A 503 15.02 0.24 -19.70
N SER A 504 13.74 0.62 -19.62
CA SER A 504 13.14 1.08 -18.36
C SER A 504 13.35 0.10 -17.20
N PRO A 505 13.40 0.60 -15.94
CA PRO A 505 13.50 -0.26 -14.75
C PRO A 505 12.42 -1.36 -14.68
N TRP A 506 11.23 -1.11 -15.23
CA TRP A 506 10.17 -2.11 -15.32
C TRP A 506 10.53 -3.26 -16.27
N ARG A 507 11.07 -2.95 -17.45
CA ARG A 507 11.54 -3.99 -18.38
C ARG A 507 12.73 -4.77 -17.81
N LEU A 508 13.63 -4.09 -17.07
CA LEU A 508 14.70 -4.74 -16.32
C LEU A 508 14.13 -5.73 -15.30
N SER A 509 13.11 -5.35 -14.53
CA SER A 509 12.51 -6.24 -13.53
C SER A 509 11.73 -7.40 -14.14
N GLU A 510 11.09 -7.20 -15.30
CA GLU A 510 10.41 -8.25 -16.05
C GLU A 510 11.37 -9.35 -16.52
N VAL A 511 12.54 -8.96 -17.03
CA VAL A 511 13.54 -9.88 -17.59
C VAL A 511 14.43 -10.48 -16.49
N LEU A 512 14.91 -9.67 -15.54
CA LEU A 512 15.81 -10.11 -14.48
C LEU A 512 15.08 -10.70 -13.26
N GLY A 513 13.84 -10.30 -12.99
CA GLY A 513 13.08 -10.77 -11.84
C GLY A 513 12.91 -12.29 -11.76
N PRO A 514 12.58 -13.00 -12.86
CA PRO A 514 12.53 -14.46 -12.87
C PRO A 514 13.86 -15.13 -12.54
N VAL A 515 14.99 -14.65 -13.07
CA VAL A 515 16.31 -15.24 -12.81
C VAL A 515 16.76 -14.98 -11.37
N VAL A 516 16.48 -13.79 -10.82
CA VAL A 516 16.74 -13.46 -9.41
C VAL A 516 15.90 -14.36 -8.48
N ARG A 517 14.60 -14.52 -8.75
CA ARG A 517 13.72 -15.39 -7.93
C ARG A 517 14.12 -16.88 -7.98
N ARG A 518 14.75 -17.34 -9.06
CA ARG A 518 15.28 -18.70 -9.17
C ARG A 518 16.67 -18.87 -8.54
N GLY A 519 17.31 -17.79 -8.10
CA GLY A 519 18.67 -17.81 -7.55
C GLY A 519 19.76 -17.96 -8.62
N GLU A 520 19.43 -17.66 -9.87
CA GLU A 520 20.34 -17.72 -11.03
C GLU A 520 21.17 -16.43 -11.14
N LEU A 521 20.67 -15.33 -10.57
CA LEU A 521 21.38 -14.08 -10.33
C LEU A 521 21.22 -13.69 -8.85
N VAL A 522 22.31 -13.62 -8.11
CA VAL A 522 22.30 -13.29 -6.68
C VAL A 522 23.39 -12.27 -6.37
N PHE A 523 23.09 -11.29 -5.54
CA PHE A 523 24.04 -10.27 -5.10
C PHE A 523 24.02 -10.14 -3.58
N VAL A 524 25.20 -10.09 -2.97
CA VAL A 524 25.41 -9.77 -1.57
C VAL A 524 26.37 -8.60 -1.50
N ALA A 525 25.90 -7.46 -0.99
CA ALA A 525 26.75 -6.34 -0.63
C ALA A 525 27.31 -6.54 0.79
N PHE A 526 28.57 -6.17 0.99
CA PHE A 526 29.20 -6.09 2.31
C PHE A 526 29.20 -4.62 2.71
N ASP A 527 28.23 -4.23 3.52
CA ASP A 527 28.28 -2.92 4.14
C ASP A 527 29.37 -2.88 5.21
N GLU A 528 30.14 -1.80 5.24
CA GLU A 528 30.76 -1.32 6.49
C GLU A 528 29.64 -0.67 7.32
N ALA A 529 28.78 -1.47 7.94
CA ALA A 529 27.81 -0.96 8.91
C ALA A 529 28.50 -0.52 10.22
#